data_AF-A0A2E7ZRX5-F1
#
_entry.id   AF-A0A2E7ZRX5-F1
#
_cell.length_a   1.000
_cell.length_b   1.000
_cell.length_c   1.000
_cell.angle_alpha   90.00
_cell.angle_beta   90.00
_cell.angle_gamma   90.00
#
_symmetry.space_group_name_H-M   'P 1'
#
loop_
_entity.id
_entity.type
_entity.pdbx_description
1 polymer ?
#
loop_
_entity_poly.entity_id
_entity_poly.type
_entity_poly.pdbx_seq_one_letter_code
_entity_poly.pdbx_strand_id
1 'polypeptide(L)'
;MANLTALTANLNRDTKKSRTPYKAADFCFFANSAERNDPDEINAAAYFALLESKQLPTWALFIYSEMKKINTSMEPPEPLAAIGDGFLLLAPEQVNGGIEGLLIAEKRVSGQVVEVKIGRIKAKITCPEFEEMLLAREHVFVSIDR
;
A
#
# COMPACT_ATOMS: atom_id res chain seq x y z
N MET A 1 12.39 -36.12 48.96
CA MET A 1 11.23 -36.44 48.09
C MET A 1 10.34 -35.21 47.98
N ALA A 2 10.82 -34.21 47.25
CA ALA A 2 9.99 -33.17 46.66
C ALA A 2 9.51 -33.73 45.31
N ASN A 3 8.23 -33.60 44.96
CA ASN A 3 7.74 -33.45 43.56
C ASN A 3 6.26 -33.78 43.34
N LEU A 4 5.50 -34.27 44.34
CA LEU A 4 4.08 -34.58 44.12
C LEU A 4 3.10 -33.42 44.36
N THR A 5 3.55 -32.31 44.94
CA THR A 5 2.72 -31.09 45.17
C THR A 5 3.04 -29.94 44.21
N ALA A 6 3.78 -30.19 43.12
CA ALA A 6 4.03 -29.22 42.06
C ALA A 6 2.98 -29.28 40.93
N LEU A 7 1.96 -30.12 41.04
CA LEU A 7 0.95 -30.35 40.00
C LEU A 7 -0.34 -29.52 40.14
N THR A 8 -0.45 -28.66 41.17
CA THR A 8 -1.68 -27.86 41.41
C THR A 8 -1.45 -26.34 41.47
N ALA A 9 -0.23 -25.85 41.27
CA ALA A 9 0.05 -24.41 41.28
C ALA A 9 -0.04 -23.80 39.86
N ASN A 10 -1.07 -22.98 39.67
CA ASN A 10 -1.18 -21.92 38.66
C ASN A 10 -1.73 -22.29 37.28
N LEU A 11 -2.88 -22.97 37.32
CA LEU A 11 -3.95 -22.94 36.32
C LEU A 11 -4.65 -21.57 36.15
N ASN A 12 -4.11 -20.44 36.64
CA ASN A 12 -4.73 -19.12 36.53
C ASN A 12 -3.68 -18.00 36.33
N ARG A 13 -3.26 -17.77 35.08
CA ARG A 13 -2.36 -16.68 34.69
C ARG A 13 -3.12 -15.70 33.80
N ASP A 14 -3.65 -14.61 34.39
CA ASP A 14 -4.22 -13.50 33.62
C ASP A 14 -3.80 -12.11 34.11
N THR A 15 -3.73 -11.20 33.15
CA THR A 15 -3.79 -9.73 33.19
C THR A 15 -2.75 -8.97 34.00
N LYS A 16 -1.58 -8.79 33.39
CA LYS A 16 -1.02 -7.46 33.08
C LYS A 16 0.31 -7.67 32.37
N LYS A 17 0.21 -7.83 31.04
CA LYS A 17 1.31 -7.91 30.10
C LYS A 17 2.13 -6.62 30.19
N SER A 18 3.18 -6.63 31.01
CA SER A 18 4.38 -5.82 30.73
C SER A 18 5.25 -6.63 29.78
N ARG A 19 5.28 -6.27 28.50
CA ARG A 19 6.20 -6.80 27.48
C ARG A 19 6.31 -5.79 26.35
N THR A 20 7.47 -5.43 25.79
CA THR A 20 8.88 -5.85 25.98
C THR A 20 9.76 -4.81 25.26
N PRO A 21 11.04 -4.60 25.64
CA PRO A 21 11.97 -3.78 24.84
C PRO A 21 12.16 -4.38 23.44
N TYR A 22 12.26 -3.53 22.43
CA TYR A 22 12.58 -3.95 21.07
C TYR A 22 13.98 -4.60 21.00
N LYS A 23 14.08 -5.64 20.15
CA LYS A 23 15.15 -6.65 20.09
C LYS A 23 16.08 -6.38 18.91
N ALA A 24 17.25 -7.03 18.89
CA ALA A 24 18.21 -6.90 17.78
C ALA A 24 17.67 -7.31 16.39
N ALA A 25 16.54 -8.03 16.32
CA ALA A 25 15.85 -8.33 15.06
C ALA A 25 15.13 -7.12 14.44
N ASP A 26 14.83 -6.08 15.22
CA ASP A 26 14.24 -4.81 14.76
C ASP A 26 15.28 -3.91 14.05
N PHE A 27 16.55 -4.35 14.00
CA PHE A 27 17.67 -3.66 13.34
C PHE A 27 18.27 -4.48 12.17
N CYS A 28 17.63 -5.56 11.73
CA CYS A 28 18.10 -6.39 10.60
C CYS A 28 17.36 -6.07 9.29
N PHE A 29 18.14 -5.67 8.27
CA PHE A 29 17.76 -5.30 6.88
C PHE A 29 17.07 -6.39 6.01
N PHE A 30 16.63 -7.50 6.60
CA PHE A 30 15.98 -8.61 5.91
C PHE A 30 14.70 -9.02 6.65
N ALA A 31 13.65 -8.23 6.47
CA ALA A 31 12.31 -8.57 6.94
C ALA A 31 11.71 -9.72 6.11
N ASN A 32 10.97 -10.60 6.78
CA ASN A 32 10.28 -11.77 6.22
C ASN A 32 9.29 -11.36 5.12
N SER A 33 9.25 -12.14 4.05
CA SER A 33 8.39 -11.99 2.85
C SER A 33 6.88 -12.14 3.09
N ALA A 34 6.41 -12.18 4.34
CA ALA A 34 4.99 -12.27 4.69
C ALA A 34 4.38 -10.91 5.10
N GLU A 35 5.22 -9.87 5.26
CA GLU A 35 4.80 -8.48 5.52
C GLU A 35 5.20 -7.54 4.37
N ARG A 36 5.72 -8.08 3.26
CA ARG A 36 5.92 -7.32 2.04
C ARG A 36 4.58 -7.17 1.33
N ASN A 37 4.09 -5.93 1.21
CA ASN A 37 3.14 -5.56 0.17
C ASN A 37 3.89 -5.59 -1.17
N ASP A 38 4.16 -6.80 -1.67
CA ASP A 38 4.64 -6.98 -3.03
C ASP A 38 3.48 -6.62 -3.96
N PRO A 39 3.67 -5.69 -4.93
CA PRO A 39 2.57 -5.23 -5.74
C PRO A 39 1.89 -6.35 -6.54
N ASP A 40 0.57 -6.25 -6.72
CA ASP A 40 -0.20 -7.14 -7.56
C ASP A 40 0.27 -7.04 -9.03
N GLU A 41 0.18 -8.16 -9.75
CA GLU A 41 0.54 -8.24 -11.17
C GLU A 41 -0.24 -7.23 -12.03
N ILE A 42 -1.49 -6.91 -11.66
CA ILE A 42 -2.32 -5.92 -12.34
C ILE A 42 -1.78 -4.49 -12.16
N ASN A 43 -1.29 -4.16 -10.97
CA ASN A 43 -0.69 -2.87 -10.66
C ASN A 43 0.64 -2.70 -11.40
N ALA A 44 1.44 -3.75 -11.46
CA ALA A 44 2.67 -3.77 -12.24
C ALA A 44 2.40 -3.62 -13.75
N ALA A 45 1.41 -4.32 -14.31
CA ALA A 45 1.04 -4.18 -15.72
C ALA A 45 0.59 -2.74 -16.06
N ALA A 46 -0.25 -2.13 -15.21
CA ALA A 46 -0.63 -0.73 -15.35
C ALA A 46 0.58 0.22 -15.25
N TYR A 47 1.48 -0.01 -14.30
CA TYR A 47 2.69 0.77 -14.11
C TYR A 47 3.60 0.77 -15.34
N PHE A 48 3.88 -0.41 -15.92
CA PHE A 48 4.71 -0.52 -17.11
C PHE A 48 4.05 0.10 -18.35
N ALA A 49 2.74 -0.04 -18.51
CA ALA A 49 2.01 0.63 -19.59
C ALA A 49 2.08 2.18 -19.49
N LEU A 50 2.03 2.73 -18.27
CA LEU A 50 2.24 4.18 -18.04
C LEU A 50 3.69 4.61 -18.30
N LEU A 51 4.67 3.76 -17.96
CA LEU A 51 6.07 4.01 -18.22
C LEU A 51 6.36 4.04 -19.73
N GLU A 52 5.86 3.06 -20.48
CA GLU A 52 6.00 2.97 -21.93
C GLU A 52 5.33 4.14 -22.66
N SER A 53 4.15 4.55 -22.19
CA SER A 53 3.42 5.70 -22.72
C SER A 53 3.95 7.06 -22.26
N LYS A 54 5.00 7.08 -21.42
CA LYS A 54 5.61 8.30 -20.83
C LYS A 54 4.62 9.17 -20.04
N GLN A 55 3.61 8.56 -19.46
CA GLN A 55 2.61 9.24 -18.62
C GLN A 55 2.88 9.10 -17.13
N LEU A 56 3.85 8.27 -16.75
CA LEU A 56 4.23 8.08 -15.35
C LEU A 56 4.98 9.31 -14.81
N PRO A 57 4.53 9.91 -13.70
CA PRO A 57 5.26 11.00 -13.03
C PRO A 57 6.64 10.55 -12.56
N THR A 58 7.65 11.42 -12.66
CA THR A 58 9.04 11.08 -12.30
C THR A 58 9.17 10.66 -10.83
N TRP A 59 8.42 11.27 -9.91
CA TRP A 59 8.44 10.90 -8.49
C TRP A 59 7.92 9.48 -8.25
N ALA A 60 7.04 8.94 -9.11
CA ALA A 60 6.52 7.57 -8.99
C ALA A 60 7.52 6.50 -9.46
N LEU A 61 8.70 6.89 -9.96
CA LEU A 61 9.76 5.94 -10.32
C LEU A 61 10.42 5.27 -9.11
N PHE A 62 10.18 5.74 -7.89
CA PHE A 62 10.84 5.20 -6.70
C PHE A 62 10.48 3.72 -6.42
N ILE A 63 9.30 3.27 -6.87
CA ILE A 63 8.87 1.86 -6.74
C ILE A 63 9.29 0.97 -7.91
N TYR A 64 10.04 1.49 -8.89
CA TYR A 64 10.42 0.75 -10.09
C TYR A 64 11.13 -0.57 -9.77
N SER A 65 12.01 -0.57 -8.74
CA SER A 65 12.74 -1.77 -8.33
C SER A 65 11.83 -2.87 -7.81
N GLU A 66 10.72 -2.52 -7.18
CA GLU A 66 9.72 -3.49 -6.69
C GLU A 66 8.85 -3.96 -7.85
N MET A 67 8.38 -3.04 -8.69
CA MET A 67 7.57 -3.35 -9.87
C MET A 67 8.27 -4.29 -10.85
N LYS A 68 9.59 -4.11 -11.06
CA LYS A 68 10.38 -4.94 -11.98
C LYS A 68 10.54 -6.40 -11.53
N LYS A 69 10.35 -6.71 -10.25
CA LYS A 69 10.45 -8.10 -9.75
C LYS A 69 9.21 -8.92 -10.08
N ILE A 70 8.11 -8.26 -10.45
CA ILE A 70 6.82 -8.89 -10.74
C ILE A 70 6.80 -9.31 -12.21
N ASN A 71 6.35 -10.53 -12.47
CA ASN A 71 6.18 -11.02 -13.83
C ASN A 71 4.87 -10.50 -14.41
N THR A 72 4.93 -9.52 -15.31
CA THR A 72 3.77 -8.93 -15.97
C THR A 72 3.43 -9.68 -17.25
N SER A 73 2.77 -10.83 -17.11
CA SER A 73 2.21 -11.57 -18.24
C SER A 73 0.77 -11.15 -18.58
N MET A 74 0.15 -10.32 -17.74
CA MET A 74 -1.23 -9.86 -17.91
C MET A 74 -1.33 -8.62 -18.79
N GLU A 75 -2.47 -8.49 -19.48
CA GLU A 75 -2.81 -7.26 -20.19
C GLU A 75 -3.06 -6.11 -19.19
N PRO A 76 -2.58 -4.89 -19.47
CA PRO A 76 -2.83 -3.74 -18.61
C PRO A 76 -4.33 -3.43 -18.49
N PRO A 77 -4.83 -3.09 -17.29
CA PRO A 77 -6.25 -2.78 -17.08
C PRO A 77 -6.65 -1.45 -17.74
N GLU A 78 -7.93 -1.32 -18.09
CA GLU A 78 -8.53 -0.04 -18.48
C GLU A 78 -9.59 0.38 -17.44
N PRO A 79 -9.45 1.56 -16.80
CA PRO A 79 -8.40 2.56 -16.96
C PRO A 79 -7.06 2.16 -16.32
N LEU A 80 -5.93 2.62 -16.90
CA LEU A 80 -4.59 2.36 -16.36
C LEU A 80 -4.37 2.99 -14.98
N ALA A 81 -4.80 4.24 -14.81
CA ALA A 81 -4.63 4.99 -13.58
C ALA A 81 -5.56 6.20 -13.44
N ALA A 82 -5.70 6.66 -12.20
CA ALA A 82 -6.14 8.00 -11.84
C ALA A 82 -4.91 8.87 -11.53
N ILE A 83 -4.66 9.91 -12.33
CA ILE A 83 -3.44 10.74 -12.23
C ILE A 83 -3.80 12.17 -11.84
N GLY A 84 -3.25 12.66 -10.74
CA GLY A 84 -3.32 14.04 -10.28
C GLY A 84 -1.94 14.58 -9.89
N ASP A 85 -1.85 15.88 -9.57
CA ASP A 85 -0.59 16.45 -9.11
C ASP A 85 -0.24 15.93 -7.71
N GLY A 86 0.84 15.13 -7.61
CA GLY A 86 1.24 14.45 -6.38
C GLY A 86 0.38 13.23 -5.98
N PHE A 87 -0.54 12.79 -6.86
CA PHE A 87 -1.42 11.65 -6.62
C PHE A 87 -1.44 10.72 -7.84
N LEU A 88 -1.31 9.42 -7.61
CA LEU A 88 -1.41 8.40 -8.64
C LEU A 88 -2.08 7.16 -8.03
N LEU A 89 -3.21 6.72 -8.59
CA LEU A 89 -3.83 5.44 -8.23
C LEU A 89 -3.75 4.53 -9.45
N LEU A 90 -2.98 3.45 -9.35
CA LEU A 90 -2.81 2.45 -10.42
C LEU A 90 -3.96 1.45 -10.39
N ALA A 91 -4.32 0.97 -11.59
CA ALA A 91 -5.36 -0.02 -11.82
C ALA A 91 -6.65 0.23 -11.01
N PRO A 92 -7.24 1.45 -11.06
CA PRO A 92 -8.36 1.77 -10.19
C PRO A 92 -9.62 0.99 -10.57
N GLU A 93 -10.16 0.24 -9.61
CA GLU A 93 -11.41 -0.51 -9.73
C GLU A 93 -12.54 0.19 -8.96
N GLN A 94 -13.77 0.15 -9.49
CA GLN A 94 -14.91 0.73 -8.80
C GLN A 94 -15.34 -0.16 -7.64
N VAL A 95 -15.29 0.37 -6.43
CA VAL A 95 -15.68 -0.32 -5.20
C VAL A 95 -16.56 0.63 -4.38
N ASN A 96 -17.73 0.19 -3.90
CA ASN A 96 -18.58 0.96 -2.97
C ASN A 96 -18.85 2.44 -3.36
N GLY A 97 -18.91 2.77 -4.65
CA GLY A 97 -19.13 4.14 -5.12
C GLY A 97 -17.88 5.05 -5.10
N GLY A 98 -16.73 4.54 -4.68
CA GLY A 98 -15.40 5.13 -4.88
C GLY A 98 -14.57 4.28 -5.83
N ILE A 99 -13.24 4.40 -5.71
CA ILE A 99 -12.30 3.54 -6.44
C ILE A 99 -11.21 3.02 -5.50
N GLU A 100 -10.68 1.84 -5.82
CA GLU A 100 -9.63 1.17 -5.08
C GLU A 100 -8.49 0.78 -6.02
N GLY A 101 -7.25 0.82 -5.55
CA GLY A 101 -6.08 0.39 -6.33
C GLY A 101 -4.79 0.61 -5.55
N LEU A 102 -3.65 0.62 -6.26
CA LEU A 102 -2.37 0.97 -5.64
C LEU A 102 -2.15 2.48 -5.66
N LEU A 103 -2.19 3.08 -4.48
CA LEU A 103 -1.96 4.50 -4.27
C LEU A 103 -0.46 4.78 -4.19
N ILE A 104 0.00 5.70 -5.03
CA ILE A 104 1.30 6.34 -4.96
C ILE A 104 1.05 7.84 -4.76
N ALA A 105 1.49 8.40 -3.64
CA ALA A 105 1.16 9.78 -3.28
C ALA A 105 2.32 10.51 -2.60
N GLU A 106 2.44 11.80 -2.86
CA GLU A 106 3.36 12.70 -2.17
C GLU A 106 2.72 13.25 -0.90
N LYS A 107 3.51 13.45 0.17
CA LYS A 107 3.03 14.00 1.44
C LYS A 107 2.18 15.27 1.30
N ARG A 108 2.49 16.11 0.32
CA ARG A 108 1.79 17.38 0.10
C ARG A 108 0.30 17.22 -0.23
N VAL A 109 -0.14 16.06 -0.71
CA VAL A 109 -1.57 15.77 -0.98
C VAL A 109 -2.25 14.93 0.10
N SER A 110 -1.52 14.53 1.14
CA SER A 110 -2.04 13.76 2.27
C SER A 110 -3.25 14.46 2.90
N GLY A 111 -4.39 13.76 3.01
CA GLY A 111 -5.64 14.31 3.55
C GLY A 111 -6.34 15.36 2.68
N GLN A 112 -5.90 15.59 1.45
CA GLN A 112 -6.46 16.62 0.56
C GLN A 112 -7.38 16.04 -0.50
N VAL A 113 -8.28 16.87 -1.01
CA VAL A 113 -9.06 16.59 -2.23
C VAL A 113 -8.23 16.99 -3.45
N VAL A 114 -7.92 16.03 -4.30
CA VAL A 114 -7.07 16.19 -5.48
C VAL A 114 -7.91 16.04 -6.75
N GLU A 115 -7.66 16.91 -7.72
CA GLU A 115 -8.19 16.74 -9.07
C GLU A 115 -7.37 15.68 -9.82
N VAL A 116 -8.05 14.63 -10.26
CA VAL A 116 -7.44 13.52 -10.98
C VAL A 116 -8.06 13.35 -12.35
N LYS A 117 -7.27 12.78 -13.27
CA LYS A 117 -7.71 12.32 -14.59
C LYS A 117 -7.73 10.79 -14.60
N ILE A 118 -8.90 10.21 -14.86
CA ILE A 118 -9.13 8.77 -15.02
C ILE A 118 -9.48 8.52 -16.47
N GLY A 119 -8.53 8.04 -17.27
CA GLY A 119 -8.71 7.93 -18.73
C GLY A 119 -9.03 9.29 -19.36
N ARG A 120 -10.28 9.50 -19.79
CA ARG A 120 -10.75 10.78 -20.37
C ARG A 120 -11.57 11.63 -19.40
N ILE A 121 -11.89 11.11 -18.22
CA ILE A 121 -12.77 11.73 -17.25
C ILE A 121 -11.92 12.48 -16.21
N LYS A 122 -12.39 13.66 -15.78
CA LYS A 122 -11.84 14.36 -14.61
C LYS A 122 -12.72 14.08 -13.40
N ALA A 123 -12.11 13.84 -12.25
CA ALA A 123 -12.79 13.59 -10.99
C ALA A 123 -12.05 14.29 -9.84
N LYS A 124 -12.73 14.47 -8.71
CA LYS A 124 -12.11 14.89 -7.46
C LYS A 124 -12.07 13.71 -6.51
N ILE A 125 -10.92 13.48 -5.88
CA ILE A 125 -10.71 12.33 -5.01
C ILE A 125 -10.09 12.79 -3.70
N THR A 126 -10.59 12.25 -2.59
CA THR A 126 -9.99 12.46 -1.27
C THR A 126 -8.81 11.51 -1.08
N CYS A 127 -7.60 12.06 -0.99
CA CYS A 127 -6.41 11.30 -0.65
C CYS A 127 -6.42 10.97 0.86
N PRO A 128 -6.12 9.72 1.25
CA PRO A 128 -6.04 9.36 2.67
C PRO A 128 -4.90 10.12 3.38
N GLU A 129 -5.00 10.20 4.70
CA GLU A 129 -3.93 10.75 5.52
C GLU A 129 -2.78 9.74 5.71
N PHE A 130 -1.55 10.25 5.62
CA PHE A 130 -0.28 9.54 5.84
C PHE A 130 0.84 10.54 6.19
N GLU A 131 1.93 10.05 6.77
CA GLU A 131 3.02 10.90 7.29
C GLU A 131 4.31 10.86 6.45
N GLU A 132 4.46 9.81 5.64
CA GLU A 132 5.61 9.54 4.78
C GLU A 132 5.76 10.59 3.66
N MET A 133 6.99 10.89 3.25
CA MET A 133 7.26 11.83 2.14
C MET A 133 6.67 11.36 0.81
N LEU A 134 6.76 10.06 0.57
CA LEU A 134 6.16 9.32 -0.54
C LEU A 134 5.54 8.06 0.03
N LEU A 135 4.31 7.78 -0.37
CA LEU A 135 3.58 6.56 -0.02
C LEU A 135 3.43 5.70 -1.28
N ALA A 136 3.57 4.39 -1.14
CA ALA A 136 3.06 3.40 -2.09
C ALA A 136 2.32 2.32 -1.29
N ARG A 137 1.02 2.14 -1.53
CA ARG A 137 0.19 1.20 -0.77
C ARG A 137 -0.90 0.60 -1.65
N GLU A 138 -1.11 -0.69 -1.54
CA GLU A 138 -2.15 -1.42 -2.26
C GLU A 138 -3.50 -1.40 -1.55
N HIS A 139 -4.55 -1.75 -2.29
CA HIS A 139 -5.93 -1.82 -1.83
C HIS A 139 -6.38 -0.55 -1.11
N VAL A 140 -5.93 0.60 -1.61
CA VAL A 140 -6.30 1.90 -1.04
C VAL A 140 -7.59 2.36 -1.68
N PHE A 141 -8.66 2.28 -0.89
CA PHE A 141 -9.93 2.88 -1.22
C PHE A 141 -9.84 4.41 -1.12
N VAL A 142 -10.35 5.10 -2.14
CA VAL A 142 -10.49 6.55 -2.16
C VAL A 142 -11.90 6.95 -2.60
N SER A 143 -12.47 7.93 -1.90
CA SER A 143 -13.81 8.45 -2.21
C SER A 143 -13.75 9.43 -3.38
N ILE A 144 -14.69 9.29 -4.31
CA ILE A 144 -14.90 10.27 -5.39
C ILE A 144 -15.85 11.35 -4.88
N ASP A 145 -15.37 12.59 -4.83
CA ASP A 145 -16.17 13.78 -4.53
C ASP A 145 -16.97 14.17 -5.78
N ARG A 146 -18.30 14.29 -5.63
CA ARG A 146 -19.24 14.61 -6.72
C ARG A 146 -19.58 16.10 -6.77
#